data_AF-A0A972QS31-F1
#
_entry.id   AF-A0A972QS31-F1
#
_cell.length_a   1.000
_cell.length_b   1.000
_cell.length_c   1.000
_cell.angle_alpha   90.00
_cell.angle_beta   90.00
_cell.angle_gamma   90.00
#
_symmetry.space_group_name_H-M   'P 1'
#
loop_
_entity.id
_entity.type
_entity.pdbx_description
1 polymer ?
#
loop_
_entity_poly.entity_id
_entity_poly.type
_entity_poly.pdbx_seq_one_letter_code
_entity_poly.pdbx_strand_id
1 'polypeptide(L)'
;MDFSKVNIPKILEGAMPVRFQDLSPSDFEDFIAQLFKANGYEVKQTTYSGDYGADLLLTVAEEKIAVQIKRYSKDTKVGVKDINQIVGAKDYYRCDKARIITTSSFTKPGEKLALRTRTDLWDWDKLQRYICETFLDGKDYYHYFEGNQDAVSTSRQFDFKVTKVQYTTQMEKIGSCTLIHANMKNLTNKNISVTLYFPIYISKDNKQIEAAYWYLGYFTSGTVYAGCEVEVAFMFRTEQLPVADSGGKIVFRWLDDEANEISQKCKIGNDTRDKVPTIQTPPLKEYKMIPPSRSTTCYIVTMCYGIGSGEYIEMTYFRDNFLLRFHMGIFVVKSYYRYGKYFVETLSKYISVKMASRFILKMILVPVIIYNRRKRKKLISKCTG
;
A
#
# COMPACT_ATOMS: atom_id res chain seq x y z
N MET A 1 10.21 20.60 -25.91
CA MET A 1 11.45 20.99 -25.17
C MET A 1 12.68 20.56 -25.95
N ASP A 2 13.83 21.25 -25.92
CA ASP A 2 15.07 20.72 -26.54
C ASP A 2 15.79 19.75 -25.61
N PHE A 3 15.31 18.52 -25.56
CA PHE A 3 15.85 17.44 -24.71
C PHE A 3 17.30 17.04 -25.03
N SER A 4 17.88 17.49 -26.16
CA SER A 4 19.29 17.23 -26.46
C SER A 4 20.26 18.00 -25.55
N LYS A 5 19.76 19.02 -24.84
CA LYS A 5 20.54 19.90 -23.97
C LYS A 5 20.17 19.77 -22.49
N VAL A 6 19.22 18.90 -22.15
CA VAL A 6 18.72 18.76 -20.78
C VAL A 6 19.27 17.50 -20.13
N ASN A 7 19.55 17.57 -18.84
CA ASN A 7 19.88 16.40 -18.04
C ASN A 7 18.62 15.50 -17.93
N ILE A 8 18.53 14.49 -18.79
CA ILE A 8 17.40 13.57 -18.88
C ILE A 8 17.10 12.91 -17.53
N PRO A 9 18.08 12.38 -16.78
CA PRO A 9 17.86 11.92 -15.41
C PRO A 9 17.11 12.92 -14.52
N LYS A 10 17.51 14.19 -14.51
CA LYS A 10 16.84 15.21 -13.70
C LYS A 10 15.37 15.43 -14.08
N ILE A 11 15.01 15.27 -15.36
CA ILE A 11 13.61 15.31 -15.79
C ILE A 11 12.86 14.07 -15.27
N LEU A 12 13.48 12.90 -15.40
CA LEU A 12 12.90 11.62 -15.01
C LEU A 12 12.58 11.57 -13.51
N GLU A 13 13.40 12.20 -12.66
CA GLU A 13 13.18 12.36 -11.21
C GLU A 13 11.80 12.97 -10.89
N GLY A 14 11.39 14.02 -11.62
CA GLY A 14 10.07 14.64 -11.43
C GLY A 14 8.95 13.91 -12.16
N ALA A 15 9.20 13.53 -13.42
CA ALA A 15 8.15 13.11 -14.33
C ALA A 15 7.75 11.64 -14.18
N MET A 16 8.66 10.72 -13.84
CA MET A 16 8.34 9.29 -13.73
C MET A 16 7.35 8.96 -12.59
N PRO A 17 7.46 9.51 -11.37
CA PRO A 17 6.52 9.25 -10.27
C PRO A 17 5.08 9.62 -10.61
N VAL A 18 4.90 10.67 -11.43
CA VAL A 18 3.61 11.16 -11.90
C VAL A 18 3.28 10.66 -13.30
N ARG A 19 4.01 9.68 -13.86
CA ARG A 19 3.78 9.12 -15.21
C ARG A 19 3.68 10.20 -16.30
N PHE A 20 4.59 11.17 -16.27
CA PHE A 20 4.69 12.29 -17.20
C PHE A 20 3.41 13.13 -17.28
N GLN A 21 2.54 13.09 -16.24
CA GLN A 21 1.31 13.88 -16.24
C GLN A 21 1.57 15.39 -16.11
N ASP A 22 2.72 15.76 -15.60
CA ASP A 22 3.27 17.11 -15.49
C ASP A 22 3.85 17.67 -16.81
N LEU A 23 4.17 16.81 -17.79
CA LEU A 23 4.57 17.23 -19.13
C LEU A 23 3.37 17.53 -20.03
N SER A 24 3.54 18.43 -20.99
CA SER A 24 2.59 18.60 -22.08
C SER A 24 2.58 17.35 -22.99
N PRO A 25 1.50 17.08 -23.76
CA PRO A 25 1.47 15.99 -24.73
C PRO A 25 2.65 16.03 -25.72
N SER A 26 2.95 17.22 -26.27
CA SER A 26 4.07 17.41 -27.19
C SER A 26 5.43 17.20 -26.52
N ASP A 27 5.62 17.65 -25.28
CA ASP A 27 6.89 17.41 -24.57
C ASP A 27 7.09 15.92 -24.26
N PHE A 28 6.00 15.17 -24.03
CA PHE A 28 6.09 13.73 -23.85
C PHE A 28 6.41 13.02 -25.18
N GLU A 29 5.84 13.44 -26.30
CA GLU A 29 6.21 12.93 -27.63
C GLU A 29 7.69 13.20 -27.95
N ASP A 30 8.16 14.42 -27.68
CA ASP A 30 9.57 14.81 -27.80
C ASP A 30 10.48 13.92 -26.92
N PHE A 31 10.07 13.65 -25.67
CA PHE A 31 10.82 12.77 -24.76
C PHE A 31 10.93 11.34 -25.32
N ILE A 32 9.82 10.77 -25.83
CA ILE A 32 9.82 9.44 -26.43
C ILE A 32 10.69 9.40 -27.70
N ALA A 33 10.69 10.48 -28.49
CA ALA A 33 11.60 10.59 -29.63
C ALA A 33 13.07 10.50 -29.20
N GLN A 34 13.44 11.11 -28.08
CA GLN A 34 14.79 11.02 -27.54
C GLN A 34 15.12 9.65 -26.94
N LEU A 35 14.16 9.00 -26.29
CA LEU A 35 14.31 7.61 -25.83
C LEU A 35 14.73 6.71 -26.99
N PHE A 36 14.08 6.83 -28.15
CA PHE A 36 14.45 6.05 -29.33
C PHE A 36 15.79 6.48 -29.94
N LYS A 37 16.07 7.78 -30.05
CA LYS A 37 17.38 8.26 -30.53
C LYS A 37 18.54 7.72 -29.68
N ALA A 38 18.38 7.72 -28.35
CA ALA A 38 19.37 7.18 -27.42
C ALA A 38 19.60 5.66 -27.59
N ASN A 39 18.61 4.94 -28.13
CA ASN A 39 18.72 3.51 -28.47
C ASN A 39 19.13 3.26 -29.93
N GLY A 40 19.67 4.27 -30.63
CA GLY A 40 20.23 4.12 -31.98
C GLY A 40 19.19 4.10 -33.11
N TYR A 41 17.96 4.52 -32.85
CA TYR A 41 16.96 4.69 -33.91
C TYR A 41 17.12 6.04 -34.62
N GLU A 42 16.96 6.05 -35.93
CA GLU A 42 16.64 7.28 -36.65
C GLU A 42 15.18 7.62 -36.40
N VAL A 43 14.90 8.86 -35.96
CA VAL A 43 13.57 9.28 -35.54
C VAL A 43 13.11 10.48 -36.35
N LYS A 44 11.94 10.35 -36.98
CA LYS A 44 11.23 11.43 -37.67
C LYS A 44 9.88 11.66 -36.99
N GLN A 45 9.68 12.85 -36.44
CA GLN A 45 8.38 13.30 -35.94
C GLN A 45 7.45 13.60 -37.12
N THR A 46 6.18 13.22 -36.99
CA THR A 46 5.15 13.63 -37.93
C THR A 46 4.63 15.02 -37.58
N THR A 47 4.07 15.73 -38.56
CA THR A 47 3.51 17.06 -38.32
C THR A 47 2.15 16.94 -37.62
N TYR A 48 1.90 17.84 -36.67
CA TYR A 48 0.68 17.89 -35.84
C TYR A 48 -0.62 18.02 -36.66
N SER A 49 -0.56 18.50 -37.91
CA SER A 49 -1.69 18.54 -38.82
C SER A 49 -1.59 17.42 -39.86
N GLY A 50 -2.63 16.60 -39.96
CA GLY A 50 -2.70 15.53 -40.96
C GLY A 50 -1.84 14.31 -40.63
N ASP A 51 -1.51 14.10 -39.35
CA ASP A 51 -0.91 12.84 -38.93
C ASP A 51 -1.94 11.73 -39.20
N TYR A 52 -1.63 10.83 -40.11
CA TYR A 52 -2.51 9.70 -40.40
C TYR A 52 -2.57 8.68 -39.25
N GLY A 53 -2.31 9.11 -38.01
CA GLY A 53 -2.41 8.33 -36.78
C GLY A 53 -1.11 7.91 -36.13
N ALA A 54 0.04 8.40 -36.59
CA ALA A 54 1.35 8.13 -36.01
C ALA A 54 2.04 9.44 -35.64
N ASP A 55 2.66 9.47 -34.47
CA ASP A 55 3.39 10.62 -33.92
C ASP A 55 4.89 10.55 -34.28
N LEU A 56 5.46 9.33 -34.35
CA LEU A 56 6.85 9.10 -34.77
C LEU A 56 6.93 8.02 -35.86
N LEU A 57 7.92 8.20 -36.74
CA LEU A 57 8.43 7.17 -37.64
C LEU A 57 9.86 6.85 -37.22
N LEU A 58 10.10 5.59 -36.86
CA LEU A 58 11.42 5.10 -36.47
C LEU A 58 12.02 4.27 -37.59
N THR A 59 13.33 4.37 -37.78
CA THR A 59 14.10 3.45 -38.62
C THR A 59 15.27 2.89 -37.81
N VAL A 60 15.43 1.58 -37.80
CA VAL A 60 16.60 0.90 -37.24
C VAL A 60 17.04 -0.20 -38.19
N ALA A 61 18.31 -0.20 -38.58
CA ALA A 61 18.80 -0.97 -39.71
C ALA A 61 17.92 -0.74 -40.96
N GLU A 62 17.15 -1.73 -41.39
CA GLU A 62 16.24 -1.64 -42.54
C GLU A 62 14.75 -1.65 -42.15
N GLU A 63 14.43 -1.72 -40.86
CA GLU A 63 13.06 -1.84 -40.38
C GLU A 63 12.45 -0.47 -40.04
N LYS A 64 11.27 -0.20 -40.59
CA LYS A 64 10.48 1.01 -40.34
C LYS A 64 9.32 0.75 -39.40
N ILE A 65 9.17 1.60 -38.38
CA ILE A 65 8.14 1.46 -37.35
C ILE A 65 7.32 2.73 -37.25
N ALA A 66 6.00 2.61 -37.43
CA ALA A 66 5.06 3.68 -37.12
C ALA A 66 4.67 3.62 -35.64
N VAL A 67 4.82 4.73 -34.93
CA VAL A 67 4.59 4.81 -33.48
C VAL A 67 3.50 5.83 -33.17
N GLN A 68 2.56 5.43 -32.32
CA GLN A 68 1.59 6.33 -31.72
C GLN A 68 1.76 6.38 -30.20
N ILE A 69 1.66 7.58 -29.64
CA ILE A 69 1.98 7.92 -28.26
C ILE A 69 0.70 8.44 -27.60
N LYS A 70 0.32 7.84 -26.47
CA LYS A 70 -0.88 8.20 -25.70
C LYS A 70 -0.53 8.47 -24.24
N ARG A 71 -0.39 9.75 -23.91
CA ARG A 71 -0.20 10.23 -22.53
C ARG A 71 -1.54 10.28 -21.77
N TYR A 72 -2.06 9.12 -21.40
CA TYR A 72 -3.32 8.99 -20.67
C TYR A 72 -3.11 8.83 -19.17
N SER A 73 -4.11 9.25 -18.39
CA SER A 73 -4.15 8.98 -16.96
C SER A 73 -4.36 7.48 -16.69
N LYS A 74 -4.01 7.01 -15.49
CA LYS A 74 -4.08 5.58 -15.11
C LYS A 74 -5.49 4.97 -15.27
N ASP A 75 -6.54 5.78 -15.18
CA ASP A 75 -7.92 5.32 -15.27
C ASP A 75 -8.44 5.28 -16.72
N THR A 76 -7.72 5.88 -17.68
CA THR A 76 -8.09 5.91 -19.10
C THR A 76 -7.24 4.93 -19.88
N LYS A 77 -7.89 3.93 -20.50
CA LYS A 77 -7.20 2.85 -21.23
C LYS A 77 -7.22 3.07 -22.73
N VAL A 78 -6.16 2.62 -23.39
CA VAL A 78 -6.05 2.59 -24.86
C VAL A 78 -6.91 1.46 -25.44
N GLY A 79 -7.70 1.79 -26.46
CA GLY A 79 -8.78 0.94 -26.97
C GLY A 79 -8.58 0.48 -28.41
N VAL A 80 -9.57 -0.26 -28.92
CA VAL A 80 -9.63 -0.74 -30.32
C VAL A 80 -9.47 0.38 -31.33
N LYS A 81 -10.03 1.56 -31.04
CA LYS A 81 -9.93 2.74 -31.91
C LYS A 81 -8.47 3.14 -32.16
N ASP A 82 -7.66 3.20 -31.11
CA ASP A 82 -6.26 3.57 -31.20
C ASP A 82 -5.46 2.51 -31.99
N ILE A 83 -5.73 1.21 -31.75
CA ILE A 83 -5.08 0.13 -32.51
C ILE A 83 -5.38 0.23 -34.01
N ASN A 84 -6.64 0.47 -34.39
CA ASN A 84 -7.01 0.64 -35.80
C ASN A 84 -6.31 1.84 -36.42
N GLN A 85 -6.18 2.94 -35.68
CA GLN A 85 -5.54 4.16 -36.16
C GLN A 85 -4.06 3.91 -36.49
N ILE A 86 -3.29 3.30 -35.59
CA ILE A 86 -1.87 3.03 -35.86
C ILE A 86 -1.66 1.98 -36.97
N VAL A 87 -2.59 1.02 -37.12
CA VAL A 87 -2.53 0.04 -38.22
C VAL A 87 -2.71 0.74 -39.56
N GLY A 88 -3.67 1.67 -39.67
CA GLY A 88 -3.82 2.51 -40.85
C GLY A 88 -2.60 3.39 -41.10
N ALA A 89 -2.04 3.99 -40.05
CA ALA A 89 -0.83 4.81 -40.15
C ALA A 89 0.37 4.01 -40.67
N LYS A 90 0.58 2.79 -40.15
CA LYS A 90 1.63 1.89 -40.58
C LYS A 90 1.57 1.64 -42.09
N ASP A 91 0.39 1.34 -42.61
CA ASP A 91 0.21 1.06 -44.05
C ASP A 91 0.40 2.34 -44.88
N TYR A 92 -0.16 3.48 -44.43
CA TYR A 92 -0.01 4.77 -45.10
C TYR A 92 1.47 5.19 -45.25
N TYR A 93 2.25 5.07 -44.16
CA TYR A 93 3.66 5.41 -44.14
C TYR A 93 4.59 4.29 -44.63
N ARG A 94 4.03 3.16 -45.10
CA ARG A 94 4.77 1.98 -45.58
C ARG A 94 5.81 1.48 -44.56
N CYS A 95 5.39 1.40 -43.30
CA CYS A 95 6.19 0.86 -42.21
C CYS A 95 5.97 -0.66 -42.08
N ASP A 96 6.99 -1.37 -41.61
CA ASP A 96 6.94 -2.82 -41.40
C ASP A 96 6.17 -3.18 -40.13
N LYS A 97 6.31 -2.33 -39.10
CA LYS A 97 5.70 -2.53 -37.78
C LYS A 97 4.90 -1.33 -37.30
N ALA A 98 3.89 -1.61 -36.49
CA ALA A 98 3.12 -0.64 -35.73
C ALA A 98 3.45 -0.76 -34.24
N ARG A 99 3.54 0.36 -33.54
CA ARG A 99 3.74 0.39 -32.08
C ARG A 99 2.85 1.45 -31.43
N ILE A 100 2.24 1.12 -30.30
CA ILE A 100 1.59 2.10 -29.42
C ILE A 100 2.29 2.15 -28.07
N ILE A 101 2.55 3.36 -27.60
CA ILE A 101 3.17 3.65 -26.31
C ILE A 101 2.20 4.45 -25.46
N THR A 102 1.98 4.06 -24.21
CA THR A 102 1.10 4.79 -23.30
C THR A 102 1.61 4.83 -21.86
N THR A 103 1.28 5.91 -21.14
CA THR A 103 1.47 6.04 -19.68
C THR A 103 0.40 5.30 -18.86
N SER A 104 -0.54 4.64 -19.53
CA SER A 104 -1.64 3.88 -18.94
C SER A 104 -1.54 2.39 -19.31
N SER A 105 -2.68 1.72 -19.49
CA SER A 105 -2.79 0.31 -19.91
C SER A 105 -3.74 0.15 -21.09
N PHE A 106 -3.77 -1.04 -21.68
CA PHE A 106 -4.68 -1.37 -22.78
C PHE A 106 -5.99 -2.01 -22.29
N THR A 107 -7.02 -1.92 -23.12
CA THR A 107 -8.26 -2.68 -22.92
C THR A 107 -8.10 -4.11 -23.47
N LYS A 108 -8.77 -5.10 -22.87
CA LYS A 108 -8.74 -6.49 -23.36
C LYS A 108 -9.10 -6.63 -24.86
N PRO A 109 -10.12 -5.91 -25.40
CA PRO A 109 -10.38 -5.94 -26.83
C PRO A 109 -9.25 -5.32 -27.67
N GLY A 110 -8.62 -4.25 -27.18
CA GLY A 110 -7.45 -3.65 -27.84
C GLY A 110 -6.26 -4.60 -27.91
N GLU A 111 -5.92 -5.27 -26.81
CA GLU A 111 -4.85 -6.29 -26.76
C GLU A 111 -5.10 -7.44 -27.75
N LYS A 112 -6.33 -7.93 -27.81
CA LYS A 112 -6.73 -8.98 -28.77
C LYS A 112 -6.53 -8.55 -30.21
N LEU A 113 -6.90 -7.30 -30.54
CA LEU A 113 -6.72 -6.77 -31.89
C LEU A 113 -5.23 -6.57 -32.22
N ALA A 114 -4.47 -5.98 -31.30
CA ALA A 114 -3.03 -5.77 -31.47
C ALA A 114 -2.27 -7.07 -31.74
N LEU A 115 -2.65 -8.16 -31.05
CA LEU A 115 -2.09 -9.49 -31.32
C LEU A 115 -2.35 -9.96 -32.76
N ARG A 116 -3.55 -9.71 -33.29
CA ARG A 116 -3.93 -10.08 -34.67
C ARG A 116 -3.21 -9.24 -35.71
N THR A 117 -3.03 -7.95 -35.44
CA THR A 117 -2.37 -7.00 -36.36
C THR A 117 -0.86 -6.94 -36.17
N ARG A 118 -0.31 -7.72 -35.22
CA ARG A 118 1.10 -7.70 -34.81
C ARG A 118 1.58 -6.29 -34.40
N THR A 119 0.70 -5.53 -33.76
CA THR A 119 1.02 -4.21 -33.21
C THR A 119 1.72 -4.38 -31.87
N ASP A 120 2.91 -3.80 -31.73
CA ASP A 120 3.66 -3.82 -30.47
C ASP A 120 3.03 -2.85 -29.46
N LEU A 121 2.75 -3.34 -28.26
CA LEU A 121 2.10 -2.57 -27.21
C LEU A 121 3.08 -2.30 -26.07
N TRP A 122 3.24 -1.02 -25.74
CA TRP A 122 4.05 -0.55 -24.62
C TRP A 122 3.11 0.17 -23.64
N ASP A 123 2.74 -0.55 -22.58
CA ASP A 123 2.05 0.03 -21.44
C ASP A 123 3.06 0.73 -20.52
N TRP A 124 2.56 1.28 -19.41
CA TRP A 124 3.41 1.97 -18.44
C TRP A 124 4.59 1.11 -17.99
N ASP A 125 4.37 -0.17 -17.67
CA ASP A 125 5.39 -1.02 -17.08
C ASP A 125 6.50 -1.34 -18.11
N LYS A 126 6.12 -1.60 -19.37
CA LYS A 126 7.10 -1.81 -20.45
C LYS A 126 7.85 -0.52 -20.81
N LEU A 127 7.14 0.61 -20.91
CA LEU A 127 7.76 1.91 -21.17
C LEU A 127 8.75 2.29 -20.06
N GLN A 128 8.35 2.13 -18.80
CA GLN A 128 9.19 2.40 -17.64
C GLN A 128 10.48 1.58 -17.69
N ARG A 129 10.38 0.28 -17.97
CA ARG A 129 11.56 -0.58 -18.10
C ARG A 129 12.53 -0.07 -19.16
N TYR A 130 12.01 0.30 -20.34
CA TYR A 130 12.83 0.81 -21.43
C TYR A 130 13.54 2.13 -21.08
N ILE A 131 12.85 3.03 -20.39
CA ILE A 131 13.42 4.28 -19.88
C ILE A 131 14.56 3.98 -18.90
N CYS A 132 14.34 3.05 -17.97
CA CYS A 132 15.34 2.65 -16.99
C CYS A 132 16.59 2.05 -17.65
N GLU A 133 16.40 1.15 -18.62
CA GLU A 133 17.48 0.55 -19.39
C GLU A 133 18.31 1.60 -20.16
N THR A 134 17.64 2.62 -20.70
CA THR A 134 18.29 3.62 -21.56
C THR A 134 19.00 4.72 -20.78
N PHE A 135 18.33 5.27 -19.77
CA PHE A 135 18.76 6.51 -19.11
C PHE A 135 19.17 6.30 -17.65
N LEU A 136 18.83 5.14 -17.07
CA LEU A 136 19.04 4.86 -15.65
C LEU A 136 19.98 3.66 -15.42
N ASP A 137 20.91 3.39 -16.35
CA ASP A 137 21.90 2.30 -16.25
C ASP A 137 21.27 0.91 -15.98
N GLY A 138 20.04 0.67 -16.45
CA GLY A 138 19.29 -0.57 -16.19
C GLY A 138 18.77 -0.72 -14.76
N LYS A 139 18.97 0.28 -13.89
CA LYS A 139 18.41 0.33 -12.55
C LYS A 139 16.97 0.85 -12.62
N ASP A 140 16.09 0.33 -11.77
CA ASP A 140 14.76 0.94 -11.66
C ASP A 140 14.85 2.37 -11.10
N TYR A 141 13.77 3.12 -11.29
CA TYR A 141 13.66 4.52 -10.87
C TYR A 141 14.18 4.78 -9.44
N TYR A 142 13.82 3.92 -8.48
CA TYR A 142 14.22 4.11 -7.09
C TYR A 142 15.71 3.85 -6.93
N HIS A 143 16.22 2.74 -7.46
CA HIS A 143 17.64 2.41 -7.35
C HIS A 143 18.58 3.40 -8.07
N TYR A 144 18.10 4.10 -9.10
CA TYR A 144 18.89 5.10 -9.81
C TYR A 144 18.92 6.45 -9.09
N PHE A 145 17.75 7.02 -8.77
CA PHE A 145 17.66 8.35 -8.14
C PHE A 145 17.96 8.34 -6.65
N GLU A 146 17.72 7.21 -5.97
CA GLU A 146 18.07 7.03 -4.56
C GLU A 146 19.47 6.40 -4.42
N GLY A 147 20.12 6.03 -5.53
CA GLY A 147 21.41 5.33 -5.60
C GLY A 147 22.68 6.16 -5.37
N ASN A 148 22.56 7.39 -4.85
CA ASN A 148 23.67 8.17 -4.30
C ASN A 148 23.46 8.52 -2.81
N GLN A 149 22.56 7.80 -2.15
CA GLN A 149 22.57 7.64 -0.70
C GLN A 149 22.60 6.14 -0.41
N ASP A 150 23.58 5.72 0.39
CA ASP A 150 23.82 4.34 0.78
C ASP A 150 22.52 3.55 1.06
N ALA A 151 22.35 2.44 0.33
CA ALA A 151 21.61 1.25 0.71
C ALA A 151 20.47 1.44 1.75
N VAL A 152 19.36 2.08 1.36
CA VAL A 152 18.08 1.84 2.03
C VAL A 152 17.35 0.74 1.27
N SER A 153 17.68 -0.49 1.65
CA SER A 153 16.87 -1.68 1.41
C SER A 153 15.37 -1.34 1.56
N THR A 154 14.54 -1.97 0.73
CA THR A 154 13.07 -2.12 0.84
C THR A 154 12.56 -2.56 2.24
N SER A 155 13.40 -2.55 3.28
CA SER A 155 13.14 -2.84 4.69
C SER A 155 12.84 -1.62 5.58
N ARG A 156 12.84 -0.38 5.07
CA ARG A 156 12.66 0.84 5.90
C ARG A 156 11.64 1.86 5.37
N GLN A 157 10.46 1.41 4.92
CA GLN A 157 9.32 2.34 4.70
C GLN A 157 8.97 3.12 5.99
N PHE A 158 9.06 2.40 7.11
CA PHE A 158 8.86 2.96 8.43
C PHE A 158 10.11 2.73 9.28
N ASP A 159 10.29 3.58 10.28
CA ASP A 159 11.17 3.30 11.40
C ASP A 159 10.36 3.16 12.67
N PHE A 160 10.59 2.06 13.40
CA PHE A 160 9.99 1.83 14.70
C PHE A 160 11.02 2.01 15.80
N LYS A 161 10.71 2.87 16.77
CA LYS A 161 11.55 3.11 17.93
C LYS A 161 10.74 2.91 19.21
N VAL A 162 11.12 1.94 20.04
CA VAL A 162 10.56 1.81 21.39
C VAL A 162 10.97 3.02 22.21
N THR A 163 9.98 3.75 22.73
CA THR A 163 10.18 4.98 23.48
C THR A 163 10.07 4.75 24.98
N LYS A 164 9.17 3.86 25.42
CA LYS A 164 8.94 3.60 26.84
C LYS A 164 8.47 2.17 27.08
N VAL A 165 8.93 1.55 28.17
CA VAL A 165 8.44 0.26 28.66
C VAL A 165 7.99 0.40 30.10
N GLN A 166 6.77 -0.02 30.41
CA GLN A 166 6.18 -0.01 31.74
C GLN A 166 5.83 -1.44 32.14
N TYR A 167 6.67 -2.02 33.01
CA TYR A 167 6.46 -3.36 33.53
C TYR A 167 5.38 -3.37 34.61
N THR A 168 4.63 -4.47 34.66
CA THR A 168 3.71 -4.78 35.78
C THR A 168 2.63 -3.72 35.99
N THR A 169 2.15 -3.10 34.91
CA THR A 169 1.00 -2.19 34.94
C THR A 169 -0.27 -2.99 35.24
N GLN A 170 -1.02 -2.59 36.28
CA GLN A 170 -2.31 -3.19 36.60
C GLN A 170 -3.41 -2.57 35.76
N MET A 171 -4.14 -3.41 35.03
CA MET A 171 -5.28 -2.99 34.21
C MET A 171 -6.54 -3.66 34.71
N GLU A 172 -7.57 -2.86 34.97
CA GLU A 172 -8.82 -3.21 35.65
C GLU A 172 -9.55 -4.46 35.09
N LYS A 173 -9.28 -4.85 33.84
CA LYS A 173 -9.88 -6.03 33.16
C LYS A 173 -8.89 -7.04 32.59
N ILE A 174 -7.61 -6.71 32.53
CA ILE A 174 -6.58 -7.52 31.85
C ILE A 174 -5.63 -8.18 32.87
N GLY A 175 -5.49 -7.58 34.05
CA GLY A 175 -4.51 -7.96 35.06
C GLY A 175 -3.15 -7.29 34.83
N SER A 176 -2.10 -7.92 35.36
CA SER A 176 -0.72 -7.42 35.22
C SER A 176 -0.21 -7.55 33.79
N CYS A 177 0.29 -6.45 33.23
CA CYS A 177 0.82 -6.39 31.89
C CYS A 177 2.12 -5.58 31.80
N THR A 178 2.91 -5.85 30.76
CA THR A 178 3.98 -4.96 30.33
C THR A 178 3.47 -4.13 29.16
N LEU A 179 3.34 -2.82 29.36
CA LEU A 179 2.93 -1.84 28.34
C LEU A 179 4.17 -1.26 27.66
N ILE A 180 4.16 -1.24 26.34
CA ILE A 180 5.25 -0.71 25.51
C ILE A 180 4.69 0.40 24.63
N HIS A 181 5.33 1.56 24.68
CA HIS A 181 5.14 2.64 23.73
C HIS A 181 6.28 2.62 22.71
N ALA A 182 5.93 2.84 21.45
CA ALA A 182 6.88 3.03 20.38
C ALA A 182 6.37 4.11 19.43
N ASN A 183 7.30 4.70 18.68
CA ASN A 183 6.97 5.61 17.61
C ASN A 183 7.23 4.94 16.27
N MET A 184 6.38 5.25 15.31
CA MET A 184 6.44 4.79 13.94
C MET A 184 6.56 6.00 13.03
N LYS A 185 7.71 6.17 12.38
CA LYS A 185 7.96 7.30 11.46
C LYS A 185 7.91 6.82 10.03
N ASN A 186 7.12 7.48 9.19
CA ASN A 186 7.17 7.28 7.74
C ASN A 186 8.45 7.92 7.20
N LEU A 187 9.39 7.09 6.75
CA LEU A 187 10.66 7.55 6.19
C LEU A 187 10.54 7.90 4.70
N THR A 188 9.41 7.60 4.08
CA THR A 188 9.18 7.84 2.66
C THR A 188 8.60 9.22 2.40
N ASN A 189 8.72 9.66 1.14
CA ASN A 189 8.09 10.88 0.64
C ASN A 189 6.64 10.65 0.17
N LYS A 190 6.00 9.51 0.53
CA LYS A 190 4.64 9.16 0.13
C LYS A 190 3.75 8.96 1.35
N ASN A 191 2.47 9.28 1.20
CA ASN A 191 1.45 8.90 2.19
C ASN A 191 1.20 7.40 2.06
N ILE A 192 1.37 6.64 3.14
CA ILE A 192 1.23 5.18 3.12
C ILE A 192 0.05 4.80 3.99
N SER A 193 -0.89 4.03 3.46
CA SER A 193 -1.94 3.42 4.29
C SER A 193 -1.42 2.12 4.88
N VAL A 194 -1.50 2.01 6.19
CA VAL A 194 -0.91 0.90 6.93
C VAL A 194 -1.93 0.29 7.89
N THR A 195 -1.83 -1.03 8.07
CA THR A 195 -2.50 -1.77 9.14
C THR A 195 -1.44 -2.58 9.88
N LEU A 196 -1.28 -2.32 11.19
CA LEU A 196 -0.30 -3.00 12.03
C LEU A 196 -0.86 -4.33 12.56
N TYR A 197 -0.03 -5.37 12.47
CA TYR A 197 -0.24 -6.60 13.21
C TYR A 197 0.25 -6.48 14.64
N PHE A 198 -0.20 -7.37 15.52
CA PHE A 198 0.34 -7.44 16.87
C PHE A 198 1.86 -7.63 16.84
N PRO A 199 2.62 -6.77 17.54
CA PRO A 199 4.06 -6.90 17.61
C PRO A 199 4.47 -8.22 18.26
N ILE A 200 5.60 -8.77 17.81
CA ILE A 200 6.13 -10.04 18.30
C ILE A 200 7.41 -9.78 19.07
N TYR A 201 7.50 -10.23 20.31
CA TYR A 201 8.75 -10.31 21.03
C TYR A 201 9.49 -11.61 20.72
N ILE A 202 10.79 -11.50 20.44
CA ILE A 202 11.72 -12.62 20.30
C ILE A 202 12.77 -12.50 21.40
N SER A 203 12.79 -13.46 22.34
CA SER A 203 13.79 -13.52 23.42
C SER A 203 15.18 -13.92 22.92
N LYS A 204 16.22 -13.78 23.74
CA LYS A 204 17.57 -14.28 23.42
C LYS A 204 17.59 -15.79 23.19
N ASP A 205 16.75 -16.52 23.92
CA ASP A 205 16.56 -17.97 23.78
C ASP A 205 15.67 -18.37 22.59
N ASN A 206 15.44 -17.44 21.65
CA ASN A 206 14.60 -17.63 20.46
C ASN A 206 13.14 -18.02 20.75
N LYS A 207 12.61 -17.66 21.92
CA LYS A 207 11.16 -17.81 22.21
C LYS A 207 10.39 -16.66 21.59
N GLN A 208 9.31 -16.99 20.89
CA GLN A 208 8.44 -16.02 20.23
C GLN A 208 7.15 -15.81 21.01
N ILE A 209 6.81 -14.55 21.29
CA ILE A 209 5.60 -14.16 22.02
C ILE A 209 4.90 -13.04 21.25
N GLU A 210 3.64 -13.22 20.87
CA GLU A 210 2.81 -12.17 20.25
C GLU A 210 2.22 -11.27 21.35
N ALA A 211 2.15 -9.96 21.11
CA ALA A 211 1.47 -9.03 22.01
C ALA A 211 -0.02 -9.42 22.15
N ALA A 212 -0.55 -9.24 23.36
CA ALA A 212 -1.90 -9.66 23.68
C ALA A 212 -2.95 -8.57 23.38
N TYR A 213 -2.56 -7.28 23.48
CA TYR A 213 -3.47 -6.14 23.35
C TYR A 213 -2.81 -4.92 22.72
N TRP A 214 -3.60 -4.13 21.98
CA TRP A 214 -3.29 -2.73 21.70
C TRP A 214 -3.79 -1.86 22.86
N TYR A 215 -3.05 -0.80 23.19
CA TYR A 215 -3.48 0.17 24.17
C TYR A 215 -4.38 1.21 23.50
N LEU A 216 -5.56 1.44 24.08
CA LEU A 216 -6.61 2.23 23.44
C LEU A 216 -6.19 3.69 23.27
N GLY A 217 -6.49 4.27 22.10
CA GLY A 217 -6.17 5.66 21.78
C GLY A 217 -4.88 5.85 20.97
N TYR A 218 -4.10 4.78 20.77
CA TYR A 218 -2.88 4.79 19.97
C TYR A 218 -3.10 4.28 18.55
N PHE A 219 -2.19 4.64 17.64
CA PHE A 219 -2.29 4.29 16.23
C PHE A 219 -2.14 2.78 16.01
N THR A 220 -3.05 2.20 15.23
CA THR A 220 -3.02 0.78 14.84
C THR A 220 -3.24 0.60 13.34
N SER A 221 -3.95 1.52 12.71
CA SER A 221 -4.20 1.54 11.27
C SER A 221 -4.63 2.93 10.81
N GLY A 222 -4.36 3.23 9.54
CA GLY A 222 -4.67 4.52 8.93
C GLY A 222 -3.60 4.95 7.94
N THR A 223 -3.70 6.18 7.43
CA THR A 223 -2.68 6.76 6.56
C THR A 223 -1.65 7.49 7.41
N VAL A 224 -0.38 7.11 7.27
CA VAL A 224 0.74 7.85 7.83
C VAL A 224 1.31 8.74 6.73
N TYR A 225 1.18 10.05 6.90
CA TYR A 225 1.64 11.02 5.91
C TYR A 225 3.17 10.99 5.79
N ALA A 226 3.66 11.37 4.61
CA ALA A 226 5.09 11.43 4.31
C ALA A 226 5.86 12.20 5.39
N GLY A 227 6.95 11.63 5.90
CA GLY A 227 7.78 12.23 6.95
C GLY A 227 7.17 12.32 8.35
N CYS A 228 5.86 12.03 8.52
CA CYS A 228 5.17 12.13 9.80
C CYS A 228 5.42 10.92 10.70
N GLU A 229 5.22 11.14 11.99
CA GLU A 229 5.41 10.16 13.06
C GLU A 229 4.09 9.94 13.80
N VAL A 230 3.81 8.70 14.16
CA VAL A 230 2.63 8.30 14.95
C VAL A 230 3.05 7.47 16.15
N GLU A 231 2.33 7.62 17.25
CA GLU A 231 2.55 6.83 18.46
C GLU A 231 1.75 5.52 18.41
N VAL A 232 2.42 4.42 18.74
CA VAL A 232 1.83 3.09 18.87
C VAL A 232 2.06 2.56 20.28
N ALA A 233 1.08 1.88 20.85
CA ALA A 233 1.22 1.31 22.19
C ALA A 233 0.52 -0.05 22.31
N PHE A 234 1.22 -1.03 22.87
CA PHE A 234 0.79 -2.43 22.92
C PHE A 234 1.28 -3.13 24.19
N MET A 235 0.64 -4.24 24.53
CA MET A 235 0.80 -4.89 25.83
C MET A 235 1.03 -6.39 25.73
N PHE A 236 1.96 -6.89 26.54
CA PHE A 236 2.14 -8.32 26.83
C PHE A 236 1.57 -8.64 28.22
N ARG A 237 1.08 -9.86 28.44
CA ARG A 237 0.83 -10.31 29.82
C ARG A 237 2.16 -10.44 30.53
N THR A 238 2.24 -10.00 31.78
CA THR A 238 3.50 -10.03 32.55
C THR A 238 4.06 -11.44 32.69
N GLU A 239 3.20 -12.46 32.79
CA GLU A 239 3.58 -13.88 32.81
C GLU A 239 4.29 -14.33 31.53
N GLN A 240 3.96 -13.72 30.38
CA GLN A 240 4.57 -14.05 29.09
C GLN A 240 5.87 -13.30 28.88
N LEU A 241 5.99 -12.09 29.43
CA LEU A 241 7.15 -11.22 29.31
C LEU A 241 7.66 -10.80 30.70
N PRO A 242 8.22 -11.73 31.49
CA PRO A 242 8.77 -11.40 32.80
C PRO A 242 10.07 -10.62 32.60
N VAL A 243 10.05 -9.31 32.92
CA VAL A 243 11.17 -8.35 32.99
C VAL A 243 12.18 -8.49 31.85
N ALA A 244 12.13 -7.57 30.87
CA ALA A 244 12.86 -7.70 29.61
C ALA A 244 14.33 -8.09 29.79
N ASP A 245 14.62 -9.32 29.37
CA ASP A 245 15.95 -9.79 29.08
C ASP A 245 16.62 -8.80 28.12
N SER A 246 17.80 -8.29 28.50
CA SER A 246 18.51 -7.12 27.97
C SER A 246 19.02 -7.23 26.51
N GLY A 247 18.36 -8.04 25.69
CA GLY A 247 18.70 -8.25 24.29
C GLY A 247 17.59 -8.86 23.43
N GLY A 248 16.36 -8.92 23.94
CA GLY A 248 15.20 -9.30 23.13
C GLY A 248 14.87 -8.24 22.06
N LYS A 249 14.18 -8.69 21.00
CA LYS A 249 13.79 -7.85 19.87
C LYS A 249 12.28 -7.84 19.71
N ILE A 250 11.71 -6.69 19.35
CA ILE A 250 10.31 -6.58 18.95
C ILE A 250 10.26 -6.56 17.43
N VAL A 251 9.41 -7.37 16.83
CA VAL A 251 9.15 -7.42 15.40
C VAL A 251 7.80 -6.77 15.14
N PHE A 252 7.82 -5.64 14.44
CA PHE A 252 6.63 -5.02 13.90
C PHE A 252 6.34 -5.60 12.52
N ARG A 253 5.07 -5.86 12.23
CA ARG A 253 4.62 -6.33 10.93
C ARG A 253 3.43 -5.50 10.46
N TRP A 254 3.36 -5.23 9.17
CA TRP A 254 2.26 -4.47 8.58
C TRP A 254 1.98 -4.86 7.14
N LEU A 255 0.81 -4.46 6.65
CA LEU A 255 0.48 -4.47 5.22
C LEU A 255 0.73 -3.09 4.63
N ASP A 256 1.41 -3.03 3.48
CA ASP A 256 1.52 -1.82 2.67
C ASP A 256 0.28 -1.60 1.77
N ASP A 257 0.31 -0.53 0.97
CA ASP A 257 -0.77 -0.15 0.05
C ASP A 257 -1.03 -1.20 -1.05
N GLU A 258 -0.07 -2.10 -1.30
CA GLU A 258 -0.13 -3.20 -2.27
C GLU A 258 -0.49 -4.53 -1.62
N ALA A 259 -0.77 -4.53 -0.31
CA ALA A 259 -1.09 -5.70 0.52
C ALA A 259 0.07 -6.70 0.67
N ASN A 260 1.31 -6.25 0.53
CA ASN A 260 2.49 -7.02 0.87
C ASN A 260 2.71 -7.02 2.39
N GLU A 261 3.08 -8.16 2.97
CA GLU A 261 3.44 -8.24 4.38
C GLU A 261 4.91 -7.84 4.56
N ILE A 262 5.14 -6.75 5.30
CA ILE A 262 6.46 -6.21 5.60
C ILE A 262 6.72 -6.34 7.11
N SER A 263 7.98 -6.51 7.49
CA SER A 263 8.38 -6.59 8.89
C SER A 263 9.67 -5.84 9.20
N GLN A 264 9.76 -5.25 10.39
CA GLN A 264 10.97 -4.61 10.92
C GLN A 264 11.24 -5.09 12.34
N LYS A 265 12.51 -5.38 12.64
CA LYS A 265 12.98 -5.73 13.99
C LYS A 265 13.52 -4.48 14.69
N CYS A 266 13.04 -4.23 15.90
CA CYS A 266 13.47 -3.15 16.79
C CYS A 266 14.09 -3.74 18.06
N LYS A 267 15.19 -3.16 18.55
CA LYS A 267 15.77 -3.52 19.85
C LYS A 267 15.03 -2.78 20.95
N ILE A 268 14.80 -3.43 22.09
CA ILE A 268 14.42 -2.72 23.31
C ILE A 268 15.70 -2.07 23.84
N GLY A 269 15.77 -0.73 23.83
CA GLY A 269 16.96 0.01 24.25
C GLY A 269 17.30 -0.21 25.72
N ASN A 270 18.60 -0.29 26.04
CA ASN A 270 19.10 -0.43 27.42
C ASN A 270 18.71 0.76 28.31
N ASP A 271 18.47 1.93 27.70
CA ASP A 271 18.21 3.22 28.35
C ASP A 271 16.76 3.42 28.79
N THR A 272 15.86 2.48 28.49
CA THR A 272 14.44 2.59 28.90
C THR A 272 14.20 2.12 30.33
N ARG A 273 15.27 1.85 31.10
CA ARG A 273 15.22 1.58 32.55
C ARG A 273 15.05 2.87 33.35
N ASP A 274 14.16 3.75 32.93
CA ASP A 274 13.80 4.86 33.79
C ASP A 274 12.91 4.34 34.92
N LYS A 275 13.56 4.28 36.09
CA LYS A 275 13.04 4.27 37.45
C LYS A 275 11.54 4.47 37.49
N VAL A 276 10.80 3.50 38.03
CA VAL A 276 9.38 3.60 38.41
C VAL A 276 9.11 5.01 38.95
N PRO A 277 8.56 5.93 38.14
CA PRO A 277 8.20 7.21 38.68
C PRO A 277 6.76 7.02 39.14
N THR A 278 6.56 7.13 40.45
CA THR A 278 5.24 7.29 41.05
C THR A 278 4.65 8.59 40.51
N ILE A 279 4.10 8.55 39.29
CA ILE A 279 3.39 9.67 38.70
C ILE A 279 1.93 9.44 39.01
N GLN A 280 1.39 10.29 39.88
CA GLN A 280 -0.04 10.48 40.07
C GLN A 280 -0.67 10.63 38.69
N THR A 281 -1.58 9.71 38.35
CA THR A 281 -2.47 9.84 37.21
C THR A 281 -3.07 11.24 37.21
N PRO A 282 -2.92 12.03 36.13
CA PRO A 282 -3.81 13.17 35.94
C PRO A 282 -5.23 12.64 36.04
N PRO A 283 -6.15 13.33 36.73
CA PRO A 283 -7.53 12.88 36.77
C PRO A 283 -7.98 12.71 35.32
N LEU A 284 -8.48 11.51 35.01
CA LEU A 284 -9.22 11.26 33.79
C LEU A 284 -10.18 12.43 33.66
N LYS A 285 -10.01 13.27 32.63
CA LYS A 285 -11.16 14.04 32.17
C LYS A 285 -12.20 12.98 31.85
N GLU A 286 -13.23 12.90 32.68
CA GLU A 286 -14.45 12.17 32.39
C GLU A 286 -15.02 12.77 31.10
N TYR A 287 -14.50 12.30 29.98
CA TYR A 287 -15.36 12.10 28.84
C TYR A 287 -16.37 11.09 29.35
N LYS A 288 -17.55 11.58 29.74
CA LYS A 288 -18.73 10.76 29.93
C LYS A 288 -18.83 9.89 28.69
N MET A 289 -18.35 8.66 28.81
CA MET A 289 -18.62 7.63 27.84
C MET A 289 -20.14 7.58 27.81
N ILE A 290 -20.73 7.89 26.66
CA ILE A 290 -22.01 7.28 26.34
C ILE A 290 -21.67 5.79 26.36
N PRO A 291 -22.14 5.02 27.36
CA PRO A 291 -21.82 3.60 27.39
C PRO A 291 -22.36 3.03 26.07
N PRO A 292 -21.57 2.28 25.29
CA PRO A 292 -22.15 1.54 24.19
C PRO A 292 -23.17 0.61 24.84
N SER A 293 -24.44 0.91 24.64
CA SER A 293 -25.52 0.18 25.28
C SER A 293 -25.39 -1.30 24.88
N ARG A 294 -25.08 -2.14 25.88
CA ARG A 294 -25.13 -3.61 25.87
C ARG A 294 -24.30 -4.34 24.78
N SER A 295 -23.12 -4.83 25.20
CA SER A 295 -22.34 -5.96 24.61
C SER A 295 -22.25 -6.03 23.07
N THR A 296 -21.48 -5.13 22.45
CA THR A 296 -21.26 -5.06 20.99
C THR A 296 -19.90 -5.59 20.54
N THR A 297 -19.24 -6.44 21.34
CA THR A 297 -17.93 -7.01 20.97
C THR A 297 -18.06 -8.06 19.86
N CYS A 298 -17.35 -7.86 18.76
CA CYS A 298 -17.28 -8.84 17.69
C CYS A 298 -16.42 -10.05 18.12
N TYR A 299 -16.98 -10.97 18.91
CA TYR A 299 -16.33 -12.14 19.53
C TYR A 299 -15.22 -12.82 18.72
N ILE A 300 -15.49 -13.26 17.48
CA ILE A 300 -14.53 -13.99 16.66
C ILE A 300 -13.39 -13.08 16.18
N VAL A 301 -13.71 -11.83 15.80
CA VAL A 301 -12.70 -10.85 15.39
C VAL A 301 -11.86 -10.41 16.58
N THR A 302 -12.49 -10.22 17.74
CA THR A 302 -11.82 -9.97 19.01
C THR A 302 -10.91 -11.12 19.41
N MET A 303 -11.33 -12.37 19.24
CA MET A 303 -10.49 -13.54 19.50
C MET A 303 -9.26 -13.58 18.57
N CYS A 304 -9.45 -13.25 17.29
CA CYS A 304 -8.40 -13.36 16.28
C CYS A 304 -7.45 -12.15 16.24
N TYR A 305 -7.98 -10.96 16.46
CA TYR A 305 -7.30 -9.68 16.20
C TYR A 305 -7.42 -8.71 17.38
N GLY A 306 -8.09 -9.06 18.47
CA GLY A 306 -8.30 -8.17 19.62
C GLY A 306 -9.36 -7.10 19.38
N ILE A 307 -9.82 -6.48 20.47
CA ILE A 307 -10.72 -5.32 20.42
C ILE A 307 -9.91 -4.12 19.92
N GLY A 308 -10.47 -3.35 18.98
CA GLY A 308 -9.85 -2.11 18.48
C GLY A 308 -8.80 -2.29 17.37
N SER A 309 -8.53 -3.50 16.91
CA SER A 309 -7.76 -3.73 15.68
C SER A 309 -8.44 -3.15 14.45
N GLY A 310 -7.68 -2.92 13.37
CA GLY A 310 -8.25 -2.46 12.09
C GLY A 310 -9.34 -3.41 11.58
N GLU A 311 -9.14 -4.72 11.72
CA GLU A 311 -10.12 -5.76 11.40
C GLU A 311 -11.37 -5.67 12.28
N TYR A 312 -11.20 -5.39 13.57
CA TYR A 312 -12.31 -5.15 14.50
C TYR A 312 -13.12 -3.91 14.10
N ILE A 313 -12.45 -2.82 13.73
CA ILE A 313 -13.09 -1.57 13.31
C ILE A 313 -13.86 -1.79 12.00
N GLU A 314 -13.25 -2.41 11.00
CA GLU A 314 -13.89 -2.65 9.70
C GLU A 314 -15.06 -3.65 9.80
N MET A 315 -14.97 -4.68 10.64
CA MET A 315 -16.07 -5.62 10.86
C MET A 315 -17.20 -5.01 11.68
N THR A 316 -16.87 -4.17 12.66
CA THR A 316 -17.86 -3.37 13.39
C THR A 316 -18.59 -2.43 12.43
N TYR A 317 -17.85 -1.74 11.58
CA TYR A 317 -18.40 -0.85 10.57
C TYR A 317 -19.30 -1.61 9.58
N PHE A 318 -18.87 -2.78 9.10
CA PHE A 318 -19.67 -3.63 8.20
C PHE A 318 -20.95 -4.15 8.87
N ARG A 319 -20.87 -4.60 10.12
CA ARG A 319 -22.04 -4.98 10.92
C ARG A 319 -23.05 -3.85 10.96
N ASP A 320 -22.61 -2.67 11.39
CA ASP A 320 -23.49 -1.54 11.71
C ASP A 320 -24.02 -0.84 10.45
N ASN A 321 -23.21 -0.75 9.40
CA ASN A 321 -23.53 0.03 8.21
C ASN A 321 -23.99 -0.81 7.01
N PHE A 322 -23.88 -2.13 7.08
CA PHE A 322 -24.33 -3.02 6.00
C PHE A 322 -25.25 -4.12 6.51
N LEU A 323 -24.80 -5.01 7.40
CA LEU A 323 -25.60 -6.16 7.82
C LEU A 323 -26.91 -5.76 8.50
N LEU A 324 -26.87 -4.78 9.40
CA LEU A 324 -28.07 -4.32 10.11
C LEU A 324 -29.09 -3.59 9.21
N ARG A 325 -28.76 -3.30 7.94
CA ARG A 325 -29.70 -2.69 6.98
C ARG A 325 -30.68 -3.68 6.36
N PHE A 326 -30.48 -4.98 6.56
CA PHE A 326 -31.29 -6.04 5.95
C PHE A 326 -31.86 -6.98 7.01
N HIS A 327 -33.11 -7.44 6.84
CA HIS A 327 -33.76 -8.38 7.77
C HIS A 327 -32.93 -9.66 8.00
N MET A 328 -32.38 -10.24 6.93
CA MET A 328 -31.48 -11.38 7.02
C MET A 328 -30.18 -11.07 7.78
N GLY A 329 -29.62 -9.87 7.61
CA GLY A 329 -28.41 -9.47 8.32
C GLY A 329 -28.65 -9.24 9.82
N ILE A 330 -29.83 -8.70 10.19
CA ILE A 330 -30.25 -8.61 11.59
C ILE A 330 -30.34 -10.00 12.23
N PHE A 331 -30.91 -10.98 11.52
CA PHE A 331 -30.98 -12.37 12.01
C PHE A 331 -29.60 -12.98 12.21
N VAL A 332 -28.67 -12.78 11.26
CA VAL A 332 -27.28 -13.24 11.36
C VAL A 332 -26.58 -12.61 12.57
N VAL A 333 -26.71 -11.29 12.75
CA VAL A 333 -26.12 -10.58 13.88
C VAL A 333 -26.70 -11.09 15.20
N LYS A 334 -28.02 -11.23 15.34
CA LYS A 334 -28.64 -11.77 16.55
C LYS A 334 -28.16 -13.18 16.88
N SER A 335 -28.09 -14.05 15.87
CA SER A 335 -27.59 -15.43 16.03
C SER A 335 -26.12 -15.44 16.48
N TYR A 336 -25.29 -14.61 15.84
CA TYR A 336 -23.90 -14.43 16.20
C TYR A 336 -23.72 -13.97 17.65
N TYR A 337 -24.50 -12.97 18.12
CA TYR A 337 -24.38 -12.50 19.49
C TYR A 337 -24.97 -13.46 20.53
N ARG A 338 -25.92 -14.31 20.13
CA ARG A 338 -26.51 -15.35 21.00
C ARG A 338 -25.56 -16.52 21.24
N TYR A 339 -24.83 -16.97 20.22
CA TYR A 339 -24.01 -18.19 20.30
C TYR A 339 -22.49 -17.95 20.24
N GLY A 340 -22.06 -16.80 19.72
CA GLY A 340 -20.66 -16.52 19.38
C GLY A 340 -19.72 -16.53 20.59
N LYS A 341 -20.21 -16.12 21.78
CA LYS A 341 -19.42 -16.17 23.02
C LYS A 341 -19.01 -17.61 23.38
N TYR A 342 -19.97 -18.54 23.39
CA TYR A 342 -19.73 -19.95 23.72
C TYR A 342 -18.81 -20.63 22.70
N PHE A 343 -18.99 -20.29 21.41
CA PHE A 343 -18.15 -20.78 20.33
C PHE A 343 -16.69 -20.34 20.51
N VAL A 344 -16.47 -19.07 20.82
CA VAL A 344 -15.12 -18.51 21.01
C VAL A 344 -14.42 -19.03 22.27
N GLU A 345 -15.14 -19.19 23.38
CA GLU A 345 -14.59 -19.76 24.63
C GLU A 345 -14.10 -21.20 24.44
N THR A 346 -14.76 -21.97 23.58
CA THR A 346 -14.36 -23.35 23.26
C THR A 346 -13.19 -23.39 22.28
N LEU A 347 -13.24 -22.56 21.23
CA LEU A 347 -12.26 -22.61 20.14
C LEU A 347 -10.95 -21.88 20.42
N SER A 348 -10.95 -20.89 21.31
CA SER A 348 -9.75 -20.13 21.69
C SER A 348 -8.66 -20.99 22.34
N LYS A 349 -9.02 -22.19 22.81
CA LYS A 349 -8.10 -23.19 23.38
C LYS A 349 -7.22 -23.88 22.32
N TYR A 350 -7.58 -23.80 21.04
CA TYR A 350 -6.89 -24.50 19.95
C TYR A 350 -6.26 -23.52 18.95
N ILE A 351 -4.92 -23.50 18.90
CA ILE A 351 -4.12 -22.62 18.03
C ILE A 351 -4.45 -22.84 16.54
N SER A 352 -4.65 -24.08 16.11
CA SER A 352 -5.02 -24.42 14.72
C SER A 352 -6.36 -23.81 14.31
N VAL A 353 -7.34 -23.80 15.21
CA VAL A 353 -8.65 -23.20 14.95
C VAL A 353 -8.58 -21.68 14.90
N LYS A 354 -7.74 -21.05 15.74
CA LYS A 354 -7.49 -19.61 15.68
C LYS A 354 -6.86 -19.21 14.33
N MET A 355 -5.94 -20.02 13.80
CA MET A 355 -5.33 -19.80 12.48
C MET A 355 -6.33 -19.99 11.33
N ALA A 356 -7.14 -21.05 11.35
CA ALA A 356 -8.20 -21.26 10.36
C ALA A 356 -9.25 -20.13 10.40
N SER A 357 -9.63 -19.69 11.60
CA SER A 357 -10.56 -18.57 11.80
C SER A 357 -9.99 -17.26 11.26
N ARG A 358 -8.69 -16.99 11.45
CA ARG A 358 -7.99 -15.83 10.86
C ARG A 358 -8.05 -15.87 9.33
N PHE A 359 -7.79 -17.03 8.72
CA PHE A 359 -7.85 -17.19 7.27
C PHE A 359 -9.26 -16.95 6.70
N ILE A 360 -10.28 -17.56 7.30
CA ILE A 360 -11.69 -17.37 6.91
C ILE A 360 -12.12 -15.91 7.09
N LEU A 361 -11.75 -15.29 8.21
CA LEU A 361 -12.00 -13.87 8.44
C LEU A 361 -11.33 -12.99 7.40
N LYS A 362 -10.09 -13.30 7.00
CA LYS A 362 -9.36 -12.54 5.98
C LYS A 362 -10.09 -12.61 4.62
N MET A 363 -10.64 -13.77 4.27
CA MET A 363 -11.49 -13.93 3.08
C MET A 363 -12.78 -13.12 3.10
N ILE A 364 -13.36 -12.86 4.29
CA ILE A 364 -14.54 -12.02 4.47
C ILE A 364 -14.16 -10.53 4.53
N LEU A 365 -13.08 -10.21 5.23
CA LEU A 365 -12.55 -8.86 5.46
C LEU A 365 -12.09 -8.20 4.16
N VAL A 366 -11.39 -8.91 3.28
CA VAL A 366 -10.85 -8.34 2.04
C VAL A 366 -11.96 -7.75 1.15
N PRO A 367 -13.05 -8.48 0.84
CA PRO A 367 -14.22 -7.90 0.16
C PRO A 367 -14.84 -6.72 0.89
N VAL A 368 -14.96 -6.78 2.22
CA VAL A 368 -15.54 -5.71 3.06
C VAL A 368 -14.69 -4.44 2.99
N ILE A 369 -13.37 -4.56 3.11
CA ILE A 369 -12.42 -3.45 3.00
C ILE A 369 -12.48 -2.83 1.60
N ILE A 370 -12.50 -3.65 0.54
CA ILE A 370 -12.62 -3.16 -0.85
C ILE A 370 -13.94 -2.42 -1.05
N TYR A 371 -15.05 -2.97 -0.55
CA TYR A 371 -16.37 -2.34 -0.62
C TYR A 371 -16.40 -1.00 0.14
N ASN A 372 -15.90 -0.96 1.37
CA ASN A 372 -15.86 0.24 2.20
C ASN A 372 -14.95 1.33 1.61
N ARG A 373 -13.77 0.96 1.10
CA ARG A 373 -12.85 1.88 0.40
C ARG A 373 -13.50 2.49 -0.84
N ARG A 374 -14.23 1.70 -1.64
CA ARG A 374 -14.99 2.20 -2.81
C ARG A 374 -16.13 3.15 -2.40
N LYS A 375 -16.83 2.86 -1.31
CA LYS A 375 -17.92 3.70 -0.80
C LYS A 375 -17.40 5.03 -0.23
N ARG A 376 -16.30 5.03 0.52
CA ARG A 376 -15.65 6.25 1.01
C ARG A 376 -15.15 7.13 -0.14
N LYS A 377 -14.55 6.55 -1.19
CA LYS A 377 -14.18 7.29 -2.42
C LYS A 377 -15.38 7.99 -3.09
N LYS A 378 -16.54 7.33 -3.17
CA LYS A 378 -17.78 7.93 -3.71
C LYS A 378 -18.38 9.02 -2.82
N LEU A 379 -18.19 8.94 -1.51
CA LEU A 379 -18.64 9.97 -0.56
C LEU A 379 -17.74 11.21 -0.66
N ILE A 380 -16.42 11.01 -0.72
CA ILE A 380 -15.44 12.09 -0.87
C ILE A 380 -15.66 12.81 -2.20
N SER A 381 -15.88 12.09 -3.31
CA SER A 381 -16.16 12.72 -4.62
C SER A 381 -17.47 13.50 -4.68
N LYS A 382 -18.39 13.30 -3.74
CA LYS A 382 -19.65 14.06 -3.62
C LYS A 382 -19.52 15.30 -2.72
N CYS A 383 -18.50 15.36 -1.87
CA CYS A 383 -18.23 16.51 -1.00
C CYS A 383 -17.23 17.51 -1.62
N THR A 384 -16.51 17.10 -2.66
CA THR A 384 -15.54 17.92 -3.40
C THR A 384 -16.06 18.38 -4.76
N GLY A 385 -17.38 18.39 -4.96
CA GLY A 385 -18.05 18.79 -6.20
C GLY A 385 -19.16 19.79 -5.95
#